data_AF-A0A6L9STU5-F1
#
_entry.id   AF-A0A6L9STU5-F1
#
_cell.length_a   1.000
_cell.length_b   1.000
_cell.length_c   1.000
_cell.angle_alpha   90.00
_cell.angle_beta   90.00
_cell.angle_gamma   90.00
#
_symmetry.space_group_name_H-M   'P 1'
#
loop_
_entity.id
_entity.type
_entity.pdbx_description
1 polymer ?
#
loop_
_entity_poly.entity_id
_entity_poly.type
_entity_poly.pdbx_seq_one_letter_code
_entity_poly.pdbx_strand_id
1 'polypeptide(L)'
;MGNANMNPYPQTPYPYRTANGDRDGRDGIPAQPPAGVHASGPYVAVAGEPPLWAPWYGIGFGRAITRLLRKTFIFHGRASRGEYWWAWLFCLLVQTGVYLVVTVISWLTGHPSDLMSGTLSEGNTWPDMALLITQLVLWLPNLSLSVRRLHDENLRGWWMLLPVGLQIVAVGAVFVAIFIGGAASGFDSDGPGLAVTVIVAMLLLIGFWLLAALASVVLMVMPGNPKGMRFDRPPTGGPVGERNDMGNGDIHDMGMKEHRA
;
A
#
# COMPACT_ATOMS: atom_id res chain seq x y z
N MET A 1 14.54 19.76 -10.85
CA MET A 1 14.12 18.36 -10.62
C MET A 1 14.46 18.02 -9.18
N GLY A 2 13.48 18.12 -8.27
CA GLY A 2 13.68 17.91 -6.83
C GLY A 2 13.90 16.42 -6.52
N ASN A 3 14.92 16.12 -5.73
CA ASN A 3 15.29 14.75 -5.36
C ASN A 3 14.14 14.09 -4.56
N ALA A 4 13.44 13.16 -5.20
CA ALA A 4 12.24 12.48 -4.67
C ALA A 4 12.50 11.53 -3.47
N ASN A 5 13.73 11.51 -2.97
CA ASN A 5 14.18 10.70 -1.82
C ASN A 5 14.53 11.53 -0.58
N MET A 6 14.22 12.83 -0.53
CA MET A 6 14.42 13.61 0.70
C MET A 6 13.43 13.17 1.78
N ASN A 7 13.90 12.28 2.65
CA ASN A 7 13.22 11.93 3.88
C ASN A 7 13.24 13.15 4.82
N PRO A 8 12.09 13.74 5.16
CA PRO A 8 12.03 14.87 6.09
C PRO A 8 12.33 14.44 7.53
N TYR A 9 12.35 13.14 7.81
CA TYR A 9 12.84 12.60 9.07
C TYR A 9 14.31 12.20 8.92
N PRO A 10 15.19 12.61 9.84
CA PRO A 10 16.55 12.08 9.89
C PRO A 10 16.48 10.58 10.21
N GLN A 11 16.45 9.75 9.16
CA GLN A 11 16.77 8.33 9.26
C GLN A 11 18.27 8.24 8.98
N THR A 12 19.05 7.96 10.02
CA THR A 12 20.47 7.66 9.85
C THR A 12 20.60 6.57 8.77
N PRO A 13 21.40 6.78 7.72
CA PRO A 13 21.60 5.76 6.71
C PRO A 13 22.38 4.63 7.37
N TYR A 14 21.75 3.49 7.67
CA TYR A 14 22.50 2.27 7.88
C TYR A 14 23.05 1.82 6.53
N PRO A 15 24.36 1.50 6.43
CA PRO A 15 24.99 1.22 5.16
C PRO A 15 24.67 -0.21 4.73
N TYR A 16 23.87 -0.39 3.68
CA TYR A 16 24.14 -1.49 2.75
C TYR A 16 25.34 -1.04 1.91
N ARG A 17 26.54 -1.26 2.43
CA ARG A 17 27.76 -1.21 1.62
C ARG A 17 27.98 -2.63 1.12
N THR A 18 27.78 -2.86 -0.18
CA THR A 18 28.29 -4.06 -0.84
C THR A 18 29.78 -4.15 -0.57
N ALA A 19 30.22 -5.28 -0.03
CA ALA A 19 31.62 -5.62 0.12
C ALA A 19 32.24 -5.75 -1.29
N ASN A 20 32.96 -4.72 -1.74
CA ASN A 20 34.20 -4.83 -2.51
C ASN A 20 34.73 -3.45 -2.93
N GLY A 21 36.05 -3.27 -2.77
CA GLY A 21 36.84 -2.21 -3.41
C GLY A 21 36.84 -0.87 -2.67
N ASP A 22 37.74 -0.69 -1.70
CA ASP A 22 39.00 0.04 -1.97
C ASP A 22 39.73 0.34 -0.66
N ARG A 23 41.01 -0.07 -0.67
CA ARG A 23 42.00 0.18 0.36
C ARG A 23 42.51 1.60 0.16
N ASP A 24 42.09 2.53 1.00
CA ASP A 24 43.00 3.62 1.35
C ASP A 24 42.64 4.18 2.73
N GLY A 25 43.61 4.10 3.64
CA GLY A 25 43.49 4.64 4.98
C GLY A 25 43.79 6.13 4.96
N ARG A 26 42.76 6.97 5.08
CA ARG A 26 42.88 8.35 5.57
C ARG A 26 41.66 8.72 6.40
N ASP A 27 41.96 9.23 7.60
CA ASP A 27 41.01 9.76 8.56
C ASP A 27 40.09 10.80 7.90
N GLY A 28 38.80 10.48 7.83
CA GLY A 28 37.76 11.36 7.33
C GLY A 28 36.71 11.57 8.40
N ILE A 29 36.79 12.71 9.09
CA ILE A 29 35.74 13.24 9.96
C ILE A 29 34.39 13.10 9.23
N PRO A 30 33.34 12.52 9.85
CA PRO A 30 32.04 12.43 9.20
C PRO A 30 31.54 13.85 8.89
N ALA A 31 31.28 14.09 7.61
CA ALA A 31 30.80 15.38 7.12
C ALA A 31 29.52 15.77 7.88
N GLN A 32 29.63 16.80 8.71
CA GLN A 32 28.51 17.47 9.37
C GLN A 32 27.49 17.90 8.29
N PRO A 33 26.20 17.57 8.40
CA PRO A 33 25.20 18.05 7.45
C PRO A 33 25.17 19.60 7.47
N PRO A 34 24.94 20.25 6.32
CA PRO A 34 24.98 21.69 6.19
C PRO A 34 24.06 22.38 7.20
N ALA A 35 24.64 23.35 7.93
CA ALA A 35 23.94 24.18 8.91
C ALA A 35 22.79 24.93 8.22
N GLY A 36 21.56 24.56 8.55
CA GLY A 36 20.36 25.18 7.96
C GLY A 36 19.10 24.32 7.98
N VAL A 37 19.20 23.01 8.23
CA VAL A 37 18.02 22.16 8.44
C VAL A 37 17.96 21.78 9.92
N HIS A 38 17.49 22.72 10.74
CA HIS A 38 17.09 22.41 12.10
C HIS A 38 15.83 21.55 12.05
N ALA A 39 15.99 20.25 12.29
CA ALA A 39 14.88 19.37 12.60
C ALA A 39 14.34 19.75 13.99
N SER A 40 13.47 20.75 14.06
CA SER A 40 12.73 21.12 15.27
C SER A 40 11.51 20.21 15.44
N GLY A 41 11.75 18.99 15.91
CA GLY A 41 10.69 18.08 16.37
C GLY A 41 11.26 17.09 17.38
N PRO A 42 10.56 16.77 18.50
CA PRO A 42 11.11 16.03 19.64
C PRO A 42 11.29 14.52 19.39
N TYR A 43 11.13 14.04 18.16
CA TYR A 43 11.14 12.61 17.84
C TYR A 43 12.55 12.17 17.47
N VAL A 44 13.37 11.93 18.49
CA VAL A 44 14.63 11.20 18.32
C VAL A 44 14.28 9.76 17.96
N ALA A 45 14.67 9.29 16.77
CA ALA A 45 14.53 7.90 16.37
C ALA A 45 15.35 7.03 17.34
N VAL A 46 14.70 6.41 18.32
CA VAL A 46 15.34 5.46 19.22
C VAL A 46 15.88 4.31 18.35
N ALA A 47 17.20 4.14 18.34
CA ALA A 47 17.91 3.10 17.58
C ALA A 47 17.69 3.10 16.05
N GLY A 48 17.44 4.26 15.43
CA GLY A 48 17.29 4.37 13.97
C GLY A 48 16.01 3.72 13.41
N GLU A 49 15.07 3.34 14.28
CA GLU A 49 13.72 2.95 13.88
C GLU A 49 12.82 4.19 13.82
N PRO A 50 12.20 4.50 12.67
CA PRO A 50 11.25 5.60 12.62
C PRO A 50 10.01 5.28 13.48
N PRO A 51 9.27 6.29 13.95
CA PRO A 51 8.02 6.06 14.67
C PRO A 51 6.99 5.36 13.77
N LEU A 52 5.98 4.74 14.38
CA LEU A 52 4.98 3.94 13.65
C LEU A 52 4.12 4.75 12.67
N TRP A 53 3.94 6.05 12.89
CA TRP A 53 3.20 6.89 11.96
C TRP A 53 4.04 7.34 10.75
N ALA A 54 5.37 7.25 10.83
CA ALA A 54 6.30 7.68 9.79
C ALA A 54 6.72 6.52 8.85
N PRO A 55 7.01 6.82 7.57
CA PRO A 55 7.45 5.82 6.61
C PRO A 55 8.88 5.34 6.91
N TRP A 56 9.19 4.05 6.71
CA TRP A 56 10.54 3.51 6.87
C TRP A 56 11.18 3.21 5.53
N TYR A 57 12.13 4.04 5.10
CA TYR A 57 12.86 3.82 3.85
C TYR A 57 13.97 2.77 4.08
N GLY A 58 14.11 1.80 3.17
CA GLY A 58 15.10 0.72 3.31
C GLY A 58 14.79 -0.32 4.38
N ILE A 59 13.52 -0.45 4.81
CA ILE A 59 13.09 -1.49 5.75
C ILE A 59 13.35 -2.90 5.20
N GLY A 60 13.83 -3.80 6.06
CA GLY A 60 13.97 -5.23 5.74
C GLY A 60 12.68 -6.03 5.95
N PHE A 61 12.61 -7.21 5.35
CA PHE A 61 11.44 -8.09 5.32
C PHE A 61 10.77 -8.31 6.69
N GLY A 62 11.51 -8.79 7.69
CA GLY A 62 10.93 -9.11 9.02
C GLY A 62 10.34 -7.89 9.74
N ARG A 63 10.98 -6.72 9.62
CA ARG A 63 10.48 -5.48 10.22
C ARG A 63 9.22 -4.97 9.52
N ALA A 64 9.12 -5.18 8.21
CA ALA A 64 7.92 -4.84 7.44
C ALA A 64 6.71 -5.66 7.90
N ILE A 65 6.88 -6.97 8.15
CA ILE A 65 5.82 -7.83 8.68
C ILE A 65 5.38 -7.37 10.07
N THR A 66 6.32 -7.08 10.96
CA THR A 66 6.00 -6.56 12.30
C THR A 66 5.19 -5.27 12.22
N ARG A 67 5.52 -4.37 11.29
CA ARG A 67 4.75 -3.14 11.08
C ARG A 67 3.40 -3.37 10.43
N LEU A 68 3.29 -4.31 9.50
CA LEU A 68 2.01 -4.72 8.90
C LEU A 68 1.04 -5.14 10.00
N LEU A 69 1.45 -6.10 10.83
CA LEU A 69 0.60 -6.66 11.88
C LEU A 69 0.26 -5.64 12.98
N ARG A 70 1.25 -4.87 13.46
CA ARG A 70 1.02 -3.82 14.48
C ARG A 70 0.11 -2.68 14.02
N LYS A 71 0.06 -2.42 12.72
CA LYS A 71 -0.72 -1.32 12.13
C LYS A 71 -1.93 -1.82 11.34
N THR A 72 -2.41 -3.03 11.62
CA THR A 72 -3.54 -3.65 10.90
C THR A 72 -4.78 -2.75 10.91
N PHE A 73 -5.12 -2.14 12.05
CA PHE A 73 -6.29 -1.27 12.20
C PHE A 73 -5.95 0.23 12.16
N ILE A 74 -4.74 0.60 11.74
CA ILE A 74 -4.26 1.99 11.71
C ILE A 74 -4.22 2.48 10.26
N PHE A 75 -5.13 3.38 9.91
CA PHE A 75 -5.27 3.93 8.55
C PHE A 75 -4.60 5.29 8.34
N HIS A 76 -4.04 5.89 9.39
CA HIS A 76 -3.32 7.16 9.31
C HIS A 76 -1.80 6.96 9.26
N GLY A 77 -1.07 8.03 8.96
CA GLY A 77 0.36 7.98 8.72
C GLY A 77 0.70 7.46 7.33
N ARG A 78 1.99 7.18 7.12
CA ARG A 78 2.55 6.84 5.81
C ARG A 78 3.30 5.52 5.84
N ALA A 79 3.38 4.87 4.68
CA ALA A 79 4.17 3.67 4.46
C ALA A 79 5.06 3.87 3.23
N SER A 80 6.33 3.49 3.34
CA SER A 80 7.26 3.56 2.21
C SER A 80 6.97 2.45 1.20
N ARG A 81 7.56 2.56 0.00
CA ARG A 81 7.55 1.49 -1.01
C ARG A 81 8.07 0.17 -0.46
N GLY A 82 9.19 0.19 0.27
CA GLY A 82 9.77 -1.01 0.86
C GLY A 82 8.86 -1.65 1.90
N GLU A 83 8.20 -0.85 2.74
CA GLU A 83 7.21 -1.37 3.72
C GLU A 83 6.03 -2.04 3.00
N TYR A 84 5.57 -1.47 1.89
CA TYR A 84 4.50 -2.05 1.06
C TYR A 84 4.92 -3.35 0.38
N TRP A 85 6.00 -3.35 -0.41
CA TRP A 85 6.36 -4.49 -1.26
C TRP A 85 6.83 -5.71 -0.46
N TRP A 86 7.49 -5.51 0.69
CA TRP A 86 7.82 -6.64 1.57
C TRP A 86 6.59 -7.25 2.23
N ALA A 87 5.63 -6.43 2.66
CA ALA A 87 4.38 -6.91 3.21
C ALA A 87 3.52 -7.61 2.15
N TRP A 88 3.50 -7.09 0.91
CA TRP A 88 2.84 -7.73 -0.22
C TRP A 88 3.44 -9.10 -0.51
N LEU A 89 4.78 -9.21 -0.55
CA LEU A 89 5.48 -10.48 -0.71
C LEU A 89 5.13 -11.46 0.42
N PHE A 90 5.11 -10.99 1.67
CA PHE A 90 4.68 -11.82 2.79
C PHE A 90 3.25 -12.35 2.61
N CYS A 91 2.30 -11.48 2.24
CA CYS A 91 0.91 -11.90 2.00
C CYS A 91 0.81 -12.91 0.85
N LEU A 92 1.57 -12.70 -0.24
CA LEU A 92 1.66 -13.65 -1.35
C LEU A 92 2.18 -15.01 -0.89
N LEU A 93 3.24 -15.04 -0.08
CA LEU A 93 3.80 -16.29 0.44
C LEU A 93 2.84 -17.02 1.37
N VAL A 94 2.14 -16.30 2.26
CA VAL A 94 1.12 -16.90 3.13
C VAL A 94 -0.02 -17.48 2.30
N GLN A 95 -0.53 -16.72 1.33
CA GLN A 95 -1.60 -17.17 0.44
C GLN A 95 -1.19 -18.43 -0.34
N THR A 96 0.03 -18.42 -0.90
CA THR A 96 0.58 -19.56 -1.64
C THR A 96 0.79 -20.78 -0.73
N GLY A 97 1.36 -20.59 0.46
CA GLY A 97 1.57 -21.67 1.42
C GLY A 97 0.26 -22.31 1.87
N VAL A 98 -0.75 -21.51 2.21
CA VAL A 98 -2.08 -22.01 2.56
C VAL A 98 -2.72 -22.74 1.39
N TYR A 99 -2.64 -22.19 0.18
CA TYR A 99 -3.15 -22.85 -1.03
C TYR A 99 -2.53 -24.24 -1.24
N LEU A 100 -1.21 -24.35 -1.12
CA LEU A 100 -0.52 -25.65 -1.25
C LEU A 100 -0.95 -26.64 -0.17
N VAL A 101 -1.08 -26.21 1.09
CA VAL A 101 -1.52 -27.09 2.19
C VAL A 101 -2.96 -27.55 1.98
N VAL A 102 -3.86 -26.62 1.67
CA VAL A 102 -5.28 -26.92 1.44
C VAL A 102 -5.44 -27.86 0.26
N THR A 103 -4.76 -27.63 -0.86
CA THR A 103 -4.86 -28.49 -2.05
C THR A 103 -4.33 -29.91 -1.80
N VAL A 104 -3.22 -30.06 -1.07
CA VAL A 104 -2.70 -31.39 -0.69
C VAL A 104 -3.69 -32.15 0.20
N ILE A 105 -4.23 -31.51 1.24
CA ILE A 105 -5.21 -32.15 2.14
C ILE A 105 -6.50 -32.49 1.39
N SER A 106 -6.97 -31.59 0.53
CA SER A 106 -8.14 -31.77 -0.33
C SER A 106 -8.00 -32.99 -1.22
N TRP A 107 -6.83 -33.16 -1.83
CA TRP A 107 -6.50 -34.32 -2.65
C TRP A 107 -6.46 -35.62 -1.82
N LEU A 108 -5.82 -35.60 -0.65
CA LEU A 108 -5.73 -36.75 0.24
C LEU A 108 -7.08 -37.21 0.81
N THR A 109 -8.03 -36.28 0.97
CA THR A 109 -9.35 -36.55 1.56
C THR A 109 -10.44 -36.79 0.51
N GLY A 110 -10.12 -36.73 -0.78
CA GLY A 110 -11.09 -36.91 -1.86
C GLY A 110 -12.08 -35.74 -2.00
N HIS A 111 -11.71 -34.55 -1.53
CA HIS A 111 -12.52 -33.33 -1.58
C HIS A 111 -11.78 -32.22 -2.35
N PRO A 112 -11.62 -32.33 -3.69
CA PRO A 112 -10.95 -31.30 -4.47
C PRO A 112 -11.70 -29.95 -4.37
N SER A 113 -10.98 -28.85 -4.29
CA SER A 113 -11.56 -27.49 -4.28
C SER A 113 -12.27 -27.19 -5.60
N ASP A 114 -13.43 -26.54 -5.55
CA ASP A 114 -14.24 -26.22 -6.74
C ASP A 114 -13.55 -25.23 -7.69
N LEU A 115 -12.64 -24.40 -7.17
CA LEU A 115 -11.75 -23.53 -7.96
C LEU A 115 -10.88 -24.30 -8.98
N MET A 116 -10.63 -25.59 -8.76
CA MET A 116 -9.80 -26.43 -9.63
C MET A 116 -10.63 -27.40 -10.48
N SER A 117 -11.81 -27.82 -10.02
CA SER A 117 -12.71 -28.70 -10.77
C SER A 117 -13.56 -27.95 -11.81
N GLY A 118 -13.74 -26.63 -11.64
CA GLY A 118 -14.62 -25.83 -12.50
C GLY A 118 -16.10 -26.21 -12.36
N THR A 119 -16.44 -27.00 -11.35
CA THR A 119 -17.81 -27.41 -11.06
C THR A 119 -18.34 -26.58 -9.90
N LEU A 120 -19.61 -26.14 -9.96
CA LEU A 120 -20.34 -25.69 -8.79
C LEU A 120 -20.82 -26.95 -8.07
N SER A 121 -19.96 -27.61 -7.29
CA SER A 121 -20.38 -28.83 -6.58
C SER A 121 -21.06 -28.43 -5.27
N GLU A 122 -22.20 -29.05 -4.96
CA GLU A 122 -22.86 -28.91 -3.65
C GLU A 122 -22.11 -29.72 -2.55
N GLY A 123 -20.87 -30.14 -2.84
CA GLY A 123 -20.04 -30.99 -1.98
C GLY A 123 -19.32 -30.22 -0.87
N ASN A 124 -18.38 -30.91 -0.22
CA ASN A 124 -17.66 -30.42 0.96
C ASN A 124 -16.81 -29.16 0.65
N THR A 125 -17.31 -27.98 1.05
CA THR A 125 -16.73 -26.65 0.72
C THR A 125 -15.59 -26.20 1.64
N TRP A 126 -15.12 -27.05 2.55
CA TRP A 126 -14.06 -26.68 3.50
C TRP A 126 -12.78 -26.11 2.86
N PRO A 127 -12.31 -26.55 1.68
CA PRO A 127 -11.10 -25.99 1.05
C PRO A 127 -11.33 -24.53 0.65
N ASP A 128 -12.45 -24.25 0.00
CA ASP A 128 -12.81 -22.90 -0.45
C ASP A 128 -13.05 -21.96 0.74
N MET A 129 -13.67 -22.47 1.81
CA MET A 129 -13.86 -21.71 3.05
C MET A 129 -12.52 -21.39 3.72
N ALA A 130 -11.56 -22.32 3.76
CA ALA A 130 -10.23 -22.08 4.32
C ALA A 130 -9.46 -21.00 3.54
N LEU A 131 -9.55 -21.03 2.21
CA LEU A 131 -8.95 -20.03 1.34
C LEU A 131 -9.63 -18.66 1.51
N LEU A 132 -10.96 -18.62 1.62
CA LEU A 132 -11.73 -17.40 1.86
C LEU A 132 -11.37 -16.76 3.20
N ILE A 133 -11.33 -17.54 4.28
CA ILE A 133 -10.94 -17.05 5.62
C ILE A 133 -9.54 -16.44 5.57
N THR A 134 -8.60 -17.12 4.92
CA THR A 134 -7.23 -16.62 4.77
C THR A 134 -7.19 -15.28 4.04
N GLN A 135 -7.96 -15.14 2.96
CA GLN A 135 -8.10 -13.87 2.26
C GLN A 135 -8.68 -12.79 3.16
N LEU A 136 -9.77 -13.06 3.89
CA LEU A 136 -10.40 -12.09 4.78
C LEU A 136 -9.48 -11.62 5.92
N VAL A 137 -8.72 -12.55 6.52
CA VAL A 137 -7.75 -12.24 7.58
C VAL A 137 -6.63 -11.32 7.06
N LEU A 138 -6.13 -11.58 5.85
CA LEU A 138 -5.07 -10.76 5.24
C LEU A 138 -5.62 -9.49 4.57
N TRP A 139 -6.91 -9.44 4.26
CA TRP A 139 -7.51 -8.32 3.53
C TRP A 139 -7.37 -7.00 4.31
N LEU A 140 -7.67 -7.01 5.60
CA LEU A 140 -7.65 -5.80 6.41
C LEU A 140 -6.24 -5.21 6.63
N PRO A 141 -5.19 -5.99 6.96
CA PRO A 141 -3.82 -5.50 6.97
C PRO A 141 -3.36 -4.93 5.63
N ASN A 142 -3.72 -5.58 4.52
CA ASN A 142 -3.39 -5.10 3.18
C ASN A 142 -4.08 -3.76 2.89
N LEU A 143 -5.38 -3.65 3.21
CA LEU A 143 -6.13 -2.41 3.03
C LEU A 143 -5.51 -1.25 3.82
N SER A 144 -5.18 -1.47 5.09
CA SER A 144 -4.57 -0.42 5.93
C SER A 144 -3.21 0.02 5.41
N LEU A 145 -2.41 -0.92 4.90
CA LEU A 145 -1.10 -0.62 4.32
C LEU A 145 -1.22 0.13 3.00
N SER A 146 -2.12 -0.29 2.11
CA SER A 146 -2.37 0.39 0.83
C SER A 146 -2.83 1.83 1.03
N VAL A 147 -3.72 2.08 2.00
CA VAL A 147 -4.14 3.46 2.34
C VAL A 147 -2.96 4.29 2.84
N ARG A 148 -2.13 3.75 3.73
CA ARG A 148 -0.92 4.44 4.22
C ARG A 148 0.10 4.68 3.10
N ARG A 149 0.17 3.79 2.11
CA ARG A 149 1.03 3.96 0.95
C ARG A 149 0.53 5.08 0.04
N LEU A 150 -0.78 5.15 -0.21
CA LEU A 150 -1.39 6.27 -0.95
C LEU A 150 -1.18 7.61 -0.23
N HIS A 151 -1.23 7.63 1.10
CA HIS A 151 -0.90 8.83 1.88
C HIS A 151 0.56 9.26 1.70
N ASP A 152 1.49 8.32 1.53
CA ASP A 152 2.91 8.62 1.22
C ASP A 152 3.06 9.34 -0.13
N GLU A 153 2.17 9.08 -1.08
CA GLU A 153 2.11 9.73 -2.39
C GLU A 153 1.31 11.04 -2.39
N ASN A 154 0.85 11.48 -1.21
CA ASN A 154 -0.05 12.63 -1.05
C ASN A 154 -1.43 12.42 -1.72
N LEU A 155 -1.84 11.17 -1.94
CA LEU A 155 -3.17 10.79 -2.41
C LEU A 155 -4.11 10.53 -1.22
N ARG A 156 -5.41 10.57 -1.47
CA ARG A 156 -6.43 10.18 -0.48
C ARG A 156 -6.65 8.67 -0.53
N GLY A 157 -7.00 8.04 0.60
CA GLY A 157 -7.29 6.59 0.64
C GLY A 157 -8.37 6.11 -0.34
N TRP A 158 -9.28 6.99 -0.78
CA TRP A 158 -10.30 6.72 -1.80
C TRP A 158 -9.75 6.23 -3.15
N TRP A 159 -8.49 6.54 -3.48
CA TRP A 159 -7.86 6.03 -4.71
C TRP A 159 -7.73 4.49 -4.72
N MET A 160 -7.82 3.83 -3.57
CA MET A 160 -7.90 2.37 -3.48
C MET A 160 -9.18 1.81 -4.14
N LEU A 161 -10.23 2.62 -4.30
CA LEU A 161 -11.44 2.20 -5.01
C LEU A 161 -11.27 2.11 -6.52
N LEU A 162 -10.22 2.70 -7.12
CA LEU A 162 -10.03 2.63 -8.56
C LEU A 162 -9.89 1.17 -9.06
N PRO A 163 -8.94 0.35 -8.56
CA PRO A 163 -8.86 -1.05 -8.99
C PRO A 163 -10.11 -1.85 -8.64
N VAL A 164 -10.78 -1.56 -7.51
CA VAL A 164 -12.04 -2.21 -7.13
C VAL A 164 -13.17 -1.84 -8.09
N GLY A 165 -13.28 -0.57 -8.47
CA GLY A 165 -14.28 -0.07 -9.41
C GLY A 165 -14.12 -0.69 -10.80
N LEU A 166 -12.87 -0.86 -11.26
CA LEU A 166 -12.60 -1.60 -12.50
C LEU A 166 -13.11 -3.05 -12.45
N GLN A 167 -12.99 -3.73 -11.31
CA GLN A 167 -13.53 -5.08 -11.14
C GLN A 167 -15.06 -5.10 -11.13
N ILE A 168 -15.70 -4.11 -10.49
CA ILE A 168 -17.17 -3.97 -10.52
C ILE A 168 -17.66 -3.74 -11.96
N VAL A 169 -16.97 -2.89 -12.72
CA VAL A 169 -17.25 -2.68 -14.15
C VAL A 169 -17.04 -3.97 -14.96
N ALA A 170 -16.00 -4.74 -14.67
CA ALA A 170 -15.76 -6.03 -15.31
C ALA A 170 -16.94 -6.99 -15.12
N VAL A 171 -17.42 -7.12 -13.89
CA VAL A 171 -18.58 -7.97 -13.55
C VAL A 171 -19.82 -7.50 -14.32
N GLY A 172 -20.10 -6.18 -14.30
CA GLY A 172 -21.21 -5.62 -15.08
C GLY A 172 -21.09 -5.88 -16.58
N ALA A 173 -19.89 -5.73 -17.15
CA ALA A 173 -19.62 -6.01 -18.56
C ALA A 173 -19.82 -7.49 -18.91
N VAL A 174 -19.42 -8.40 -18.03
CA VAL A 174 -19.66 -9.84 -18.17
C VAL A 174 -21.17 -10.15 -18.15
N PHE A 175 -21.93 -9.59 -17.20
CA PHE A 175 -23.39 -9.76 -17.15
C PHE A 175 -24.06 -9.28 -18.45
N VAL A 176 -23.66 -8.11 -18.95
CA VAL A 176 -24.17 -7.58 -20.22
C VAL A 176 -23.80 -8.48 -21.40
N ALA A 177 -22.56 -8.95 -21.47
CA ALA A 177 -22.10 -9.86 -22.52
C ALA A 177 -22.89 -11.18 -22.52
N ILE A 178 -23.12 -11.76 -21.34
CA ILE A 178 -23.93 -12.98 -21.19
C ILE A 178 -25.37 -12.74 -21.65
N PHE A 179 -25.98 -11.61 -21.27
CA PHE A 179 -27.35 -11.29 -21.66
C PHE A 179 -27.49 -11.09 -23.17
N ILE A 180 -26.60 -10.30 -23.79
CA ILE A 180 -26.62 -10.05 -25.24
C ILE A 180 -26.34 -11.33 -26.01
N GLY A 181 -25.31 -12.09 -25.61
CA GLY A 181 -24.93 -13.34 -26.27
C GLY A 181 -26.03 -14.39 -26.19
N GLY A 182 -26.65 -14.56 -25.02
CA GLY A 182 -27.79 -15.44 -24.84
C GLY A 182 -29.02 -15.01 -25.65
N ALA A 183 -29.36 -13.73 -25.65
CA ALA A 183 -30.47 -13.23 -26.47
C ALA A 183 -30.21 -13.43 -27.98
N ALA A 184 -28.98 -13.21 -28.45
CA ALA A 184 -28.60 -13.39 -29.84
C ALA A 184 -28.61 -14.86 -30.28
N SER A 185 -28.28 -15.79 -29.37
CA SER A 185 -28.32 -17.24 -29.64
C SER A 185 -29.67 -17.88 -29.32
N GLY A 186 -30.68 -17.10 -28.91
CA GLY A 186 -31.97 -17.64 -28.45
C GLY A 186 -31.85 -18.52 -27.20
N PHE A 187 -30.80 -18.34 -26.41
CA PHE A 187 -30.44 -19.17 -25.25
C PHE A 187 -30.26 -20.65 -25.59
N ASP A 188 -29.94 -20.98 -26.83
CA ASP A 188 -29.57 -22.33 -27.24
C ASP A 188 -28.23 -22.73 -26.61
N SER A 189 -28.25 -23.75 -25.74
CA SER A 189 -27.07 -24.27 -25.06
C SER A 189 -26.18 -25.12 -25.96
N ASP A 190 -26.74 -25.66 -27.04
CA ASP A 190 -26.07 -26.63 -27.90
C ASP A 190 -25.44 -25.94 -29.12
N GLY A 191 -25.84 -24.70 -29.38
CA GLY A 191 -25.31 -23.85 -30.43
C GLY A 191 -23.96 -23.21 -30.08
N PRO A 192 -23.18 -22.79 -31.10
CA PRO A 192 -21.87 -22.15 -30.89
C PRO A 192 -21.95 -20.79 -30.16
N GLY A 193 -23.15 -20.19 -30.05
CA GLY A 193 -23.38 -18.91 -29.42
C GLY A 193 -22.98 -18.88 -27.93
N LEU A 194 -23.23 -19.96 -27.19
CA LEU A 194 -22.81 -20.08 -25.79
C LEU A 194 -21.29 -20.01 -25.67
N ALA A 195 -20.57 -20.80 -26.48
CA ALA A 195 -19.11 -20.86 -26.46
C ALA A 195 -18.49 -19.48 -26.78
N VAL A 196 -19.00 -18.79 -27.81
CA VAL A 196 -18.54 -17.44 -28.17
C VAL A 196 -18.80 -16.45 -27.02
N THR A 197 -19.99 -16.52 -26.41
CA THR A 197 -20.36 -15.65 -25.28
C THR A 197 -19.45 -15.85 -24.08
N VAL A 198 -19.14 -17.10 -23.72
CA VAL A 198 -18.23 -17.43 -22.62
C VAL A 198 -16.82 -16.93 -22.91
N ILE A 199 -16.30 -17.12 -24.13
CA ILE A 199 -14.98 -16.62 -24.52
C ILE A 199 -14.92 -15.10 -24.40
N VAL A 200 -15.93 -14.39 -24.92
CA VAL A 200 -16.01 -12.92 -24.80
C VAL A 200 -16.07 -12.48 -23.34
N ALA A 201 -16.89 -13.14 -22.51
CA ALA A 201 -16.98 -12.85 -21.08
C ALA A 201 -15.63 -13.07 -20.36
N MET A 202 -14.92 -14.17 -20.66
CA MET A 202 -13.60 -14.44 -20.09
C MET A 202 -12.55 -13.41 -20.52
N LEU A 203 -12.54 -13.00 -21.79
CA LEU A 203 -11.63 -11.97 -22.29
C LEU A 203 -11.89 -10.61 -21.64
N LEU A 204 -13.16 -10.24 -21.45
CA LEU A 204 -13.52 -9.02 -20.70
C LEU A 204 -13.04 -9.12 -19.25
N LEU A 205 -13.32 -10.23 -18.57
CA LEU A 205 -12.92 -10.44 -17.18
C LEU A 205 -11.40 -10.36 -17.01
N ILE A 206 -10.64 -11.08 -17.86
CA ILE A 206 -9.17 -11.05 -17.85
C ILE A 206 -8.65 -9.65 -18.20
N GLY A 207 -9.21 -9.00 -19.21
CA GLY A 207 -8.80 -7.66 -19.64
C GLY A 207 -8.96 -6.61 -18.56
N PHE A 208 -10.13 -6.55 -17.92
CA PHE A 208 -10.37 -5.65 -16.80
C PHE A 208 -9.56 -6.04 -15.56
N TRP A 209 -9.32 -7.34 -15.33
CA TRP A 209 -8.46 -7.80 -14.25
C TRP A 209 -7.02 -7.33 -14.42
N LEU A 210 -6.46 -7.46 -15.63
CA LEU A 210 -5.13 -6.96 -15.96
C LEU A 210 -5.06 -5.43 -15.86
N LEU A 211 -6.10 -4.72 -16.28
CA LEU A 211 -6.16 -3.26 -16.18
C LEU A 211 -6.23 -2.80 -14.73
N ALA A 212 -7.02 -3.47 -13.89
CA ALA A 212 -7.08 -3.22 -12.44
C ALA A 212 -5.73 -3.53 -11.77
N ALA A 213 -5.09 -4.64 -12.15
CA ALA A 213 -3.77 -5.02 -11.67
C ALA A 213 -2.72 -3.96 -12.05
N LEU A 214 -2.69 -3.53 -13.32
CA LEU A 214 -1.81 -2.46 -13.78
C LEU A 214 -2.03 -1.17 -13.00
N ALA A 215 -3.28 -0.75 -12.84
CA ALA A 215 -3.60 0.45 -12.07
C ALA A 215 -3.14 0.33 -10.61
N SER A 216 -3.35 -0.83 -9.97
CA SER A 216 -2.87 -1.08 -8.61
C SER A 216 -1.35 -1.04 -8.50
N VAL A 217 -0.62 -1.63 -9.46
CA VAL A 217 0.85 -1.62 -9.47
C VAL A 217 1.36 -0.20 -9.65
N VAL A 218 0.82 0.56 -10.61
CA VAL A 218 1.20 1.96 -10.83
C VAL A 218 1.00 2.79 -9.56
N LEU A 219 -0.17 2.67 -8.92
CA LEU A 219 -0.48 3.35 -7.65
C LEU A 219 0.44 2.95 -6.49
N MET A 220 1.04 1.76 -6.50
CA MET A 220 1.85 1.28 -5.37
C MET A 220 3.36 1.40 -5.63
N VAL A 221 3.77 1.61 -6.88
CA VAL A 221 5.16 1.92 -7.28
C VAL A 221 5.46 3.42 -7.30
N MET A 222 4.45 4.29 -7.45
CA MET A 222 4.63 5.74 -7.58
C MET A 222 5.52 6.37 -6.47
N PRO A 223 6.32 7.40 -6.76
CA PRO A 223 7.21 7.98 -5.75
C PRO A 223 6.44 8.66 -4.63
N GLY A 224 6.98 8.56 -3.42
CA GLY A 224 6.49 9.33 -2.29
C GLY A 224 6.59 10.83 -2.57
N ASN A 225 5.64 11.60 -2.04
CA ASN A 225 5.60 13.04 -2.17
C ASN A 225 5.75 13.68 -0.78
N PRO A 226 6.67 14.63 -0.58
CA PRO A 226 6.87 15.28 0.72
C PRO A 226 5.60 15.94 1.26
N LYS A 227 4.68 16.38 0.38
CA LYS A 227 3.38 16.94 0.79
C LYS A 227 2.48 15.95 1.55
N GLY A 228 2.77 14.64 1.46
CA GLY A 228 2.08 13.59 2.20
C GLY A 228 2.21 13.70 3.73
N MET A 229 3.15 14.51 4.23
CA MET A 229 3.32 14.79 5.67
C MET A 229 2.03 15.24 6.37
N ARG A 230 1.07 15.81 5.64
CA ARG A 230 -0.25 16.19 6.18
C ARG A 230 -1.04 15.03 6.81
N PHE A 231 -0.70 13.79 6.46
CA PHE A 231 -1.36 12.58 6.97
C PHE A 231 -0.66 11.99 8.20
N ASP A 232 0.48 12.55 8.61
CA ASP A 232 1.22 12.12 9.79
C ASP A 232 0.48 12.55 11.07
N ARG A 233 0.45 11.66 12.07
CA ARG A 233 -0.21 11.91 13.37
C ARG A 233 0.70 11.44 14.50
N PRO A 234 1.63 12.28 14.98
CA PRO A 234 2.44 11.94 16.12
C PRO A 234 1.59 11.86 17.40
N PRO A 235 1.85 10.90 18.32
CA PRO A 235 1.21 10.89 19.63
C PRO A 235 1.69 12.14 20.39
N THR A 236 0.76 13.06 20.69
CA THR A 236 0.93 14.36 21.40
C THR A 236 1.51 15.55 20.60
N GLY A 237 0.62 16.44 20.15
CA GLY A 237 0.73 17.91 20.30
C GLY A 237 1.87 18.71 19.66
N GLY A 238 2.80 18.16 18.90
CA GLY A 238 3.83 18.97 18.22
C GLY A 238 3.30 19.66 16.96
N PRO A 239 3.43 20.98 16.77
CA PRO A 239 2.94 21.67 15.58
C PRO A 239 3.72 21.19 14.34
N VAL A 240 3.00 20.57 13.39
CA VAL A 240 3.55 20.25 12.07
C VAL A 240 3.38 21.47 11.19
N GLY A 241 4.43 22.29 11.10
CA GLY A 241 4.53 23.37 10.13
C GLY A 241 3.72 24.61 10.52
N GLU A 242 4.47 25.64 10.88
CA GLU A 242 4.02 27.03 11.03
C GLU A 242 3.10 27.43 9.87
N ARG A 243 1.93 27.95 10.24
CA ARG A 243 1.02 28.67 9.35
C ARG A 243 1.77 29.96 8.96
N ASN A 244 2.44 29.94 7.81
CA ASN A 244 3.05 31.13 7.23
C ASN A 244 1.96 32.02 6.62
N ASP A 245 1.23 32.67 7.52
CA ASP A 245 0.29 33.75 7.23
C ASP A 245 1.12 35.03 7.28
N MET A 246 1.91 35.30 6.23
CA MET A 246 2.48 36.63 6.05
C MET A 246 1.34 37.60 5.69
N GLY A 247 0.62 38.05 6.72
CA GLY A 247 -0.29 39.18 6.71
C GLY A 247 0.47 40.44 7.12
N ASN A 248 0.95 41.14 6.11
CA ASN A 248 1.47 42.50 6.14
C ASN A 248 0.56 43.48 6.93
N GLY A 249 1.18 44.31 7.77
CA GLY A 249 0.63 45.60 8.23
C GLY A 249 0.04 45.60 9.63
N ASP A 250 0.79 46.13 10.60
CA ASP A 250 0.33 47.20 11.49
C ASP A 250 1.50 47.72 12.32
N ILE A 251 2.26 48.60 11.66
CA ILE A 251 3.19 49.53 12.28
C ILE A 251 2.32 50.69 12.75
N HIS A 252 1.76 50.66 13.95
CA HIS A 252 1.22 51.83 14.67
C HIS A 252 0.67 51.29 16.00
N ASP A 253 1.35 51.50 17.12
CA ASP A 253 0.81 52.34 18.19
C ASP A 253 1.74 52.43 19.42
N MET A 254 1.93 53.68 19.87
CA MET A 254 2.29 54.20 21.19
C MET A 254 3.09 53.30 22.16
N GLY A 255 4.29 53.67 22.62
CA GLY A 255 4.63 54.99 23.13
C GLY A 255 5.10 54.83 24.58
N MET A 256 6.36 55.17 24.82
CA MET A 256 7.00 55.15 26.13
C MET A 256 6.18 55.92 27.17
N LYS A 257 6.04 55.36 28.37
CA LYS A 257 5.87 56.15 29.59
C LYS A 257 6.92 55.74 30.60
N GLU A 258 7.93 56.60 30.69
CA GLU A 258 8.95 56.64 31.71
C GLU A 258 8.38 57.05 33.09
N HIS A 259 8.98 56.47 34.12
CA HIS A 259 9.41 57.03 35.40
C HIS A 259 8.89 58.40 35.93
N ARG A 260 8.56 58.36 37.25
CA ARG A 260 8.57 59.43 38.29
C ARG A 260 7.46 60.50 38.13
N ALA A 261 6.78 60.97 39.17
CA ALA A 261 6.94 60.96 40.63
C ALA A 261 5.56 60.99 41.30
#